data_AF-A0A3M1RV81-F1
#
_entry.id   AF-A0A3M1RV81-F1
#
_cell.length_a   1.000
_cell.length_b   1.000
_cell.length_c   1.000
_cell.angle_alpha   90.00
_cell.angle_beta   90.00
_cell.angle_gamma   90.00
#
_symmetry.space_group_name_H-M   'P 1'
#
loop_
_entity.id
_entity.type
_entity.pdbx_description
1 polymer ?
#
loop_
_entity_poly.entity_id
_entity_poly.type
_entity_poly.pdbx_seq_one_letter_code
_entity_poly.pdbx_strand_id
1 'polypeptide(L)'
;MLHNMNQNAGATSSEGRTRTFSLRLTEAELAKIREMATRLGASEAAVIRYAIRSMLNRVAPLYDPNAKGFSLIPVFVECGAELTSYFDLDVDRLERIINGDTNNGNGKPQVEKDDLALLAMSGLREPQVHAKLRELKASGVEQYDVPRSLRSYFYDKYIYQSSTEKDGD
;
A
#
# COMPACT_ATOMS: atom_id res chain seq x y z
N MET A 1 20.79 -7.31 60.27
CA MET A 1 20.63 -8.59 59.53
C MET A 1 19.17 -8.65 59.09
N LEU A 2 18.84 -8.27 57.85
CA LEU A 2 19.02 -8.96 56.56
C LEU A 2 17.76 -9.78 56.18
N HIS A 3 17.33 -9.59 54.92
CA HIS A 3 16.35 -10.36 54.11
C HIS A 3 14.85 -10.13 54.40
N ASN A 4 14.03 -9.48 53.55
CA ASN A 4 13.80 -9.45 52.09
C ASN A 4 13.00 -10.66 51.55
N MET A 5 11.76 -10.41 51.09
CA MET A 5 10.96 -11.18 50.11
C MET A 5 9.70 -10.34 49.81
N ASN A 6 9.82 -9.31 48.96
CA ASN A 6 9.61 -9.38 47.51
C ASN A 6 8.24 -9.93 47.11
N GLN A 7 7.18 -9.13 47.31
CA GLN A 7 5.95 -9.25 46.52
C GLN A 7 6.17 -8.47 45.22
N ASN A 8 6.72 -9.15 44.23
CA ASN A 8 6.79 -8.66 42.86
C ASN A 8 5.36 -8.75 42.29
N ALA A 9 4.60 -7.67 42.45
CA ALA A 9 3.40 -7.45 41.66
C ALA A 9 3.85 -7.41 40.19
N GLY A 10 3.54 -8.49 39.47
CA GLY A 10 3.77 -8.58 38.04
C GLY A 10 3.02 -7.45 37.35
N ALA A 11 3.75 -6.38 37.04
CA ALA A 11 3.36 -5.44 36.01
C ALA A 11 3.26 -6.25 34.71
N THR A 12 2.05 -6.60 34.32
CA THR A 12 1.72 -7.10 33.00
C THR A 12 1.89 -5.95 32.01
N SER A 13 3.13 -5.64 31.65
CA SER A 13 3.43 -4.82 30.49
C SER A 13 3.39 -5.71 29.26
N SER A 14 2.23 -5.82 28.61
CA SER A 14 2.12 -6.41 27.26
C SER A 14 2.62 -5.45 26.18
N GLU A 15 3.72 -4.74 26.45
CA GLU A 15 4.38 -3.89 25.46
C GLU A 15 5.30 -4.76 24.58
N GLY A 16 4.80 -5.04 23.38
CA GLY A 16 5.60 -5.36 22.18
C GLY A 16 6.79 -6.29 22.37
N ARG A 17 6.56 -7.59 22.55
CA ARG A 17 7.63 -8.60 22.52
C ARG A 17 8.38 -8.54 21.18
N THR A 18 9.63 -8.10 21.20
CA THR A 18 10.52 -8.14 20.04
C THR A 18 10.90 -9.59 19.72
N ARG A 19 11.02 -9.92 18.43
CA ARG A 19 11.43 -11.24 17.94
C ARG A 19 12.54 -11.09 16.91
N THR A 20 13.49 -12.02 16.92
CA THR A 20 14.55 -12.12 15.92
C THR A 20 14.06 -12.90 14.71
N PHE A 21 14.44 -12.46 13.52
CA PHE A 21 14.20 -13.16 12.26
C PHE A 21 15.45 -13.06 11.37
N SER A 22 15.60 -14.01 10.45
CA SER A 22 16.66 -14.01 9.45
C SER A 22 16.11 -13.54 8.11
N LEU A 23 16.75 -12.54 7.50
CA LEU A 23 16.41 -12.03 6.17
C LEU A 23 17.54 -12.38 5.20
N ARG A 24 17.19 -12.88 4.01
CA ARG A 24 18.16 -13.09 2.93
C ARG A 24 18.21 -11.84 2.07
N LEU A 25 19.41 -11.34 1.86
CA LEU A 25 19.70 -10.16 1.05
C LEU A 25 20.87 -10.49 0.13
N THR A 26 20.88 -9.87 -1.05
CA THR A 26 22.03 -9.88 -1.95
C THR A 26 23.18 -9.06 -1.34
N GLU A 27 24.42 -9.32 -1.79
CA GLU A 27 25.57 -8.53 -1.34
C GLU A 27 25.42 -7.05 -1.68
N ALA A 28 24.80 -6.74 -2.82
CA ALA A 28 24.54 -5.37 -3.24
C ALA A 28 23.56 -4.63 -2.31
N GLU A 29 22.52 -5.33 -1.81
CA GLU A 29 21.58 -4.76 -0.84
C GLU A 29 22.25 -4.54 0.53
N LEU A 30 23.06 -5.50 0.97
CA LEU A 30 23.83 -5.38 2.22
C LEU A 30 24.80 -4.20 2.18
N ALA A 31 25.50 -4.01 1.06
CA ALA A 31 26.41 -2.87 0.87
C ALA A 31 25.66 -1.53 0.99
N LYS A 32 24.49 -1.39 0.35
CA LYS A 32 23.64 -0.18 0.46
C LYS A 32 23.19 0.07 1.90
N ILE A 33 22.78 -0.97 2.64
CA ILE A 33 22.35 -0.84 4.04
C ILE A 33 23.51 -0.36 4.92
N ARG A 34 24.72 -0.92 4.74
CA ARG A 34 25.93 -0.51 5.48
C ARG A 34 26.31 0.94 5.23
N GLU A 35 26.26 1.37 3.98
CA GLU A 35 26.55 2.75 3.60
C GLU A 35 25.54 3.72 4.23
N MET A 36 24.23 3.41 4.16
CA MET A 36 23.20 4.21 4.83
C MET A 36 23.38 4.27 6.34
N ALA A 37 23.65 3.12 6.98
CA ALA A 37 23.90 3.04 8.43
C ALA A 37 25.06 3.95 8.85
N THR A 38 26.16 3.88 8.11
CA THR A 38 27.36 4.72 8.34
C THR A 38 27.03 6.20 8.19
N ARG A 39 26.38 6.58 7.09
CA ARG A 39 26.05 7.97 6.78
C ARG A 39 25.06 8.59 7.78
N LEU A 40 24.13 7.79 8.29
CA LEU A 40 23.12 8.21 9.26
C LEU A 40 23.58 8.10 10.72
N GLY A 41 24.78 7.55 10.98
CA GLY A 41 25.25 7.29 12.34
C GLY A 41 24.37 6.29 13.11
N ALA A 42 23.76 5.33 12.41
CA ALA A 42 22.80 4.38 12.95
C ALA A 42 23.27 2.93 12.76
N SER A 43 22.64 1.97 13.44
CA SER A 43 22.91 0.54 13.20
C SER A 43 22.18 0.04 11.95
N GLU A 44 22.73 -0.98 11.28
CA GLU A 44 22.07 -1.66 10.14
C GLU A 44 20.64 -2.12 10.50
N ALA A 45 20.45 -2.65 11.71
CA ALA A 45 19.14 -3.06 12.21
C ALA A 45 18.15 -1.89 12.35
N ALA A 46 18.62 -0.68 12.69
CA ALA A 46 17.77 0.51 12.72
C ALA A 46 17.35 0.93 11.30
N VAL A 47 18.25 0.86 10.34
CA VAL A 47 17.96 1.14 8.91
C VAL A 47 16.92 0.15 8.38
N ILE A 48 17.10 -1.14 8.64
CA ILE A 48 16.15 -2.19 8.23
C ILE A 48 14.78 -1.96 8.88
N ARG A 49 14.73 -1.69 10.20
CA ARG A 49 13.47 -1.40 10.88
C ARG A 49 12.77 -0.15 10.34
N TYR A 50 13.53 0.89 10.01
CA TYR A 50 13.00 2.09 9.39
C TYR A 50 12.36 1.76 8.03
N ALA A 51 13.08 1.05 7.15
CA ALA A 51 12.58 0.66 5.84
C ALA A 51 11.27 -0.15 5.95
N ILE A 52 11.24 -1.16 6.83
CA ILE A 52 10.05 -1.98 7.08
C ILE A 52 8.90 -1.12 7.60
N ARG A 53 9.11 -0.29 8.62
CA ARG A 53 8.06 0.57 9.20
C ARG A 53 7.51 1.57 8.18
N SER A 54 8.39 2.23 7.44
CA SER A 54 8.02 3.18 6.39
C SER A 54 7.20 2.49 5.30
N MET A 55 7.58 1.28 4.89
CA MET A 55 6.81 0.52 3.92
C MET A 55 5.44 0.12 4.48
N LEU A 56 5.39 -0.48 5.68
CA LEU A 56 4.13 -0.89 6.32
C LEU A 56 3.16 0.28 6.48
N ASN A 57 3.64 1.46 6.88
CA ASN A 57 2.78 2.64 7.00
C ASN A 57 2.17 3.06 5.65
N ARG A 58 2.93 2.97 4.55
CA ARG A 58 2.43 3.32 3.20
C ARG A 58 1.38 2.33 2.70
N VAL A 59 1.48 1.06 3.07
CA VAL A 59 0.49 0.02 2.70
C VAL A 59 -0.49 -0.30 3.82
N ALA A 60 -0.63 0.61 4.80
CA ALA A 60 -1.45 0.36 5.99
C ALA A 60 -2.88 -0.09 5.69
N PRO A 61 -3.58 0.49 4.69
CA PRO A 61 -4.92 0.03 4.34
C PRO A 61 -5.00 -1.44 3.90
N LEU A 62 -3.92 -2.06 3.39
CA LEU A 62 -3.95 -3.46 2.96
C LEU A 62 -4.04 -4.46 4.12
N TYR A 63 -3.72 -4.06 5.35
CA TYR A 63 -3.87 -4.89 6.54
C TYR A 63 -4.96 -4.39 7.50
N ASP A 64 -5.73 -3.37 7.12
CA ASP A 64 -6.97 -3.02 7.81
C ASP A 64 -8.11 -3.92 7.31
N PRO A 65 -8.68 -4.79 8.15
CA PRO A 65 -9.75 -5.70 7.74
C PRO A 65 -11.03 -4.98 7.28
N ASN A 66 -11.19 -3.71 7.61
CA ASN A 66 -12.36 -2.91 7.24
C ASN A 66 -12.16 -2.15 5.91
N ALA A 67 -10.93 -2.00 5.43
CA ALA A 67 -10.64 -1.31 4.19
C ALA A 67 -11.03 -2.18 2.99
N LYS A 68 -11.98 -1.70 2.17
CA LYS A 68 -12.51 -2.40 1.00
C LYS A 68 -12.97 -1.41 -0.08
N GLY A 69 -13.03 -1.89 -1.32
CA GLY A 69 -13.45 -1.13 -2.49
C GLY A 69 -12.58 0.09 -2.71
N PHE A 70 -13.21 1.22 -3.02
CA PHE A 70 -12.48 2.44 -3.36
C PHE A 70 -11.57 2.97 -2.24
N SER A 71 -11.77 2.58 -0.97
CA SER A 71 -10.87 3.01 0.12
C SER A 71 -9.45 2.45 -0.03
N LEU A 72 -9.26 1.40 -0.83
CA LEU A 72 -7.95 0.81 -1.12
C LEU A 72 -7.27 1.42 -2.35
N ILE A 73 -8.00 2.17 -3.18
CA ILE A 73 -7.48 2.79 -4.41
C ILE A 73 -6.24 3.69 -4.15
N PRO A 74 -6.22 4.55 -3.12
CA PRO A 74 -5.06 5.41 -2.88
C PRO A 74 -3.75 4.64 -2.73
N VAL A 75 -3.75 3.47 -2.07
CA VAL A 75 -2.55 2.64 -1.91
C VAL A 75 -2.02 2.17 -3.26
N PHE A 76 -2.91 1.68 -4.13
CA PHE A 76 -2.55 1.20 -5.46
C PHE A 76 -2.25 2.33 -6.45
N VAL A 77 -2.68 3.56 -6.18
CA VAL A 77 -2.27 4.72 -6.99
C VAL A 77 -0.89 5.22 -6.57
N GLU A 78 -0.60 5.22 -5.27
CA GLU A 78 0.64 5.79 -4.72
C GLU A 78 1.82 4.80 -4.71
N CYS A 79 1.55 3.51 -4.52
CA CYS A 79 2.55 2.45 -4.59
C CYS A 79 2.49 1.68 -5.91
N GLY A 80 1.50 1.98 -6.76
CA GLY A 80 0.97 1.17 -7.86
C GLY A 80 1.93 0.29 -8.62
N ALA A 81 2.67 0.85 -9.56
CA ALA A 81 3.50 0.07 -10.48
C ALA A 81 4.51 -0.83 -9.76
N GLU A 82 5.13 -0.34 -8.68
CA GLU A 82 6.05 -1.12 -7.86
C GLU A 82 5.31 -2.26 -7.16
N LEU A 83 4.16 -1.98 -6.57
CA LEU A 83 3.37 -2.96 -5.83
C LEU A 83 2.78 -4.05 -6.74
N THR A 84 2.18 -3.65 -7.88
CA THR A 84 1.53 -4.59 -8.81
C THR A 84 2.54 -5.44 -9.55
N SER A 85 3.68 -4.88 -9.96
CA SER A 85 4.74 -5.65 -10.63
C SER A 85 5.48 -6.57 -9.66
N TYR A 86 5.83 -6.10 -8.45
CA TYR A 86 6.59 -6.90 -7.49
C TYR A 86 5.81 -8.11 -7.01
N PHE A 87 4.50 -7.96 -6.79
CA PHE A 87 3.64 -9.04 -6.33
C PHE A 87 2.89 -9.78 -7.46
N ASP A 88 3.12 -9.43 -8.72
CA ASP A 88 2.44 -10.00 -9.90
C ASP A 88 0.91 -10.00 -9.76
N LEU A 89 0.36 -8.80 -9.52
CA LEU A 89 -1.07 -8.60 -9.28
C LEU A 89 -1.83 -8.43 -10.60
N ASP A 90 -2.53 -9.48 -11.01
CA ASP A 90 -3.51 -9.43 -12.10
C ASP A 90 -4.86 -8.86 -11.67
N VAL A 91 -5.77 -8.69 -12.63
CA VAL A 91 -7.10 -8.13 -12.42
C VAL A 91 -7.91 -8.96 -11.43
N ASP A 92 -7.87 -10.28 -11.52
CA ASP A 92 -8.66 -11.17 -10.66
C ASP A 92 -8.13 -11.19 -9.21
N ARG A 93 -6.82 -10.99 -9.02
CA ARG A 93 -6.21 -10.79 -7.70
C ARG A 93 -6.56 -9.42 -7.14
N LEU A 94 -6.49 -8.36 -7.95
CA LEU A 94 -6.88 -7.02 -7.54
C LEU A 94 -8.36 -6.95 -7.17
N GLU A 95 -9.25 -7.60 -7.92
CA GLU A 95 -10.67 -7.73 -7.59
C GLU A 95 -10.85 -8.35 -6.19
N ARG A 96 -10.18 -9.47 -5.92
CA ARG A 96 -10.25 -10.14 -4.62
C ARG A 96 -9.63 -9.33 -3.47
N ILE A 97 -8.57 -8.58 -3.73
CA ILE A 97 -7.91 -7.77 -2.70
C ILE A 97 -8.73 -6.50 -2.42
N ILE A 98 -9.16 -5.80 -3.46
CA ILE A 98 -9.78 -4.49 -3.38
C ILE A 98 -11.25 -4.65 -3.03
N ASN A 99 -12.01 -5.37 -3.86
CA ASN A 99 -13.44 -5.52 -3.64
C ASN A 99 -13.75 -6.63 -2.62
N GLY A 100 -12.88 -7.63 -2.47
CA GLY A 100 -13.13 -8.77 -1.57
C GLY A 100 -14.39 -9.55 -1.92
N ASP A 101 -14.96 -10.26 -0.96
CA ASP A 101 -16.22 -11.01 -1.15
C ASP A 101 -17.47 -10.09 -1.14
N THR A 102 -17.39 -8.87 -1.67
CA THR A 102 -18.52 -7.91 -1.70
C THR A 102 -19.65 -8.29 -2.64
N ASN A 103 -19.69 -9.54 -3.13
CA ASN A 103 -20.79 -10.16 -3.90
C ASN A 103 -22.18 -10.10 -3.25
N ASN A 104 -22.32 -9.56 -2.04
CA ASN A 104 -23.61 -9.29 -1.43
C ASN A 104 -24.03 -7.87 -1.76
N GLY A 105 -24.79 -7.71 -2.85
CA GLY A 105 -25.23 -6.46 -3.49
C GLY A 105 -25.96 -5.45 -2.60
N ASN A 106 -25.27 -4.96 -1.56
CA ASN A 106 -25.75 -4.06 -0.53
C ASN A 106 -25.19 -2.64 -0.72
N GLY A 107 -24.89 -2.24 -1.97
CA GLY A 107 -24.38 -0.88 -2.26
C GLY A 107 -23.01 -0.56 -1.65
N LYS A 108 -22.15 -1.57 -1.43
CA LYS A 108 -20.80 -1.36 -0.92
C LYS A 108 -19.88 -0.76 -2.00
N PRO A 109 -18.86 0.03 -1.59
CA PRO A 109 -17.79 0.49 -2.47
C PRO A 109 -17.26 -0.64 -3.36
N GLN A 110 -17.45 -0.55 -4.67
CA GLN A 110 -16.85 -1.47 -5.62
C GLN A 110 -16.07 -0.67 -6.66
N VAL A 111 -14.87 -1.14 -6.95
CA VAL A 111 -14.04 -0.61 -8.03
C VAL A 111 -14.38 -1.41 -9.29
N GLU A 112 -14.64 -0.70 -10.38
CA GLU A 112 -15.01 -1.30 -11.65
C GLU A 112 -13.87 -2.17 -12.20
N LYS A 113 -14.23 -3.28 -12.86
CA LYS A 113 -13.26 -4.22 -13.42
C LYS A 113 -12.30 -3.60 -14.43
N ASP A 114 -12.77 -2.65 -15.24
CA ASP A 114 -11.93 -1.92 -16.20
C ASP A 114 -10.88 -1.04 -15.50
N ASP A 115 -11.21 -0.52 -14.33
CA ASP A 115 -10.29 0.28 -13.53
C ASP A 115 -9.27 -0.58 -12.80
N LEU A 116 -9.67 -1.77 -12.35
CA LEU A 116 -8.74 -2.78 -11.85
C LEU A 116 -7.78 -3.25 -12.95
N ALA A 117 -8.26 -3.39 -14.19
CA ALA A 117 -7.41 -3.66 -15.33
C ALA A 117 -6.38 -2.54 -15.55
N LEU A 118 -6.79 -1.29 -15.38
CA LEU A 118 -5.89 -0.15 -15.50
C LEU A 118 -4.80 -0.14 -14.41
N LEU A 119 -5.13 -0.52 -13.17
CA LEU A 119 -4.15 -0.70 -12.08
C LEU A 119 -3.19 -1.87 -12.34
N ALA A 120 -3.70 -3.01 -12.81
CA ALA A 120 -2.86 -4.14 -13.19
C ALA A 120 -1.88 -3.73 -14.30
N MET A 121 -2.37 -2.97 -15.27
CA MET A 121 -1.57 -2.46 -16.39
C MET A 121 -0.59 -1.36 -16.00
N SER A 122 -0.76 -0.65 -14.87
CA SER A 122 0.20 0.38 -14.46
C SER A 122 1.58 -0.18 -14.12
N GLY A 123 1.70 -1.50 -13.89
CA GLY A 123 2.97 -2.21 -13.79
C GLY A 123 3.58 -2.61 -15.15
N LEU A 124 2.88 -2.39 -16.25
CA LEU A 124 3.29 -2.71 -17.63
C LEU A 124 3.80 -1.47 -18.38
N ARG A 125 4.37 -1.69 -19.57
CA ARG A 125 4.99 -0.62 -20.39
C ARG A 125 3.99 0.49 -20.74
N GLU A 126 4.44 1.74 -20.62
CA GLU A 126 3.65 2.98 -20.80
C GLU A 126 2.71 3.03 -22.04
N PRO A 127 3.06 2.51 -23.23
CA PRO A 127 2.19 2.65 -24.42
C PRO A 127 0.83 1.96 -24.29
N GLN A 128 0.77 0.85 -23.55
CA GLN A 128 -0.46 0.08 -23.38
C GLN A 128 -1.42 0.77 -22.39
N VAL A 129 -0.86 1.39 -21.35
CA VAL A 129 -1.61 2.16 -20.35
C VAL A 129 -2.24 3.40 -20.96
N HIS A 130 -1.51 4.11 -21.82
CA HIS A 130 -2.03 5.27 -22.55
C HIS A 130 -3.23 4.96 -23.44
N ALA A 131 -3.20 3.84 -24.17
CA ALA A 131 -4.30 3.46 -25.04
C ALA A 131 -5.59 3.20 -24.25
N LYS A 132 -5.47 2.51 -23.10
CA LYS A 132 -6.61 2.21 -22.22
C LYS A 132 -7.15 3.46 -21.51
N LEU A 133 -6.27 4.36 -21.05
CA LEU A 133 -6.67 5.65 -20.45
C LEU A 133 -7.49 6.52 -21.42
N ARG A 134 -7.11 6.55 -22.71
CA ARG A 134 -7.86 7.28 -23.74
C ARG A 134 -9.23 6.65 -24.01
N GLU A 135 -9.31 5.32 -24.02
CA GLU A 135 -10.57 4.59 -24.16
C GLU A 135 -11.54 4.91 -23.00
N LEU A 136 -11.02 4.98 -21.77
CA LEU A 136 -11.80 5.29 -20.56
C LEU A 136 -12.15 6.77 -20.39
N LYS A 137 -11.96 7.61 -21.43
CA LYS A 137 -12.33 9.03 -21.48
C LYS A 137 -11.77 9.86 -20.30
N ALA A 138 -10.53 9.59 -19.87
CA ALA A 138 -9.79 10.53 -19.04
C ALA A 138 -9.49 11.78 -19.89
N SER A 139 -10.40 12.76 -19.86
CA SER A 139 -10.31 14.00 -20.63
C SER A 139 -9.08 14.79 -20.16
N GLY A 140 -8.03 14.91 -20.99
CA GLY A 140 -6.85 15.71 -20.68
C GLY A 140 -5.54 14.97 -20.37
N VAL A 141 -5.41 13.69 -20.78
CA VAL A 141 -4.11 12.98 -20.68
C VAL A 141 -3.06 13.66 -21.56
N GLU A 142 -2.23 14.49 -20.96
CA GLU A 142 -0.99 14.94 -21.62
C GLU A 142 -0.10 13.72 -21.86
N GLN A 143 0.49 13.67 -23.06
CA GLN A 143 1.10 12.48 -23.66
C GLN A 143 2.35 11.96 -22.93
N TYR A 144 2.75 12.58 -21.82
CA TYR A 144 4.05 12.38 -21.15
C TYR A 144 3.98 12.14 -19.62
N ASP A 145 2.79 12.11 -18.99
CA ASP A 145 2.68 11.89 -17.53
C ASP A 145 1.57 10.89 -17.17
N VAL A 146 1.80 9.62 -17.53
CA VAL A 146 0.91 8.50 -17.20
C VAL A 146 0.65 8.40 -15.70
N PRO A 147 1.67 8.45 -14.81
CA PRO A 147 1.45 8.30 -13.37
C PRO A 147 0.53 9.40 -12.82
N ARG A 148 0.72 10.66 -13.22
CA ARG A 148 -0.13 11.76 -12.78
C ARG A 148 -1.54 11.69 -13.35
N SER A 149 -1.67 11.25 -14.61
CA SER A 149 -2.96 11.08 -15.26
C SER A 149 -3.78 9.97 -14.61
N LEU A 150 -3.15 8.83 -14.31
CA LEU A 150 -3.77 7.74 -13.54
C LEU A 150 -4.20 8.23 -12.16
N ARG A 151 -3.31 8.91 -11.44
CA ARG A 151 -3.62 9.45 -10.12
C ARG A 151 -4.83 10.36 -10.16
N SER A 152 -4.87 11.31 -11.10
CA SER A 152 -5.99 12.24 -11.24
C SER A 152 -7.29 11.49 -11.54
N TYR A 153 -7.28 10.57 -12.51
CA TYR A 153 -8.42 9.75 -12.87
C TYR A 153 -9.04 8.99 -11.68
N PHE A 154 -8.20 8.27 -10.92
CA PHE A 154 -8.68 7.47 -9.80
C PHE A 154 -9.19 8.32 -8.63
N TYR A 155 -8.51 9.43 -8.33
CA TYR A 155 -8.95 10.34 -7.27
C TYR A 155 -10.27 11.02 -7.64
N ASP A 156 -10.41 11.49 -8.88
CA ASP A 156 -11.64 12.13 -9.35
C ASP A 156 -12.81 11.14 -9.35
N LYS A 157 -12.62 9.93 -9.87
CA LYS A 157 -13.68 8.93 -9.99
C LYS A 157 -14.14 8.36 -8.64
N TYR A 158 -13.22 8.12 -7.71
CA TYR A 158 -13.52 7.32 -6.52
C TYR A 158 -13.44 8.08 -5.19
N ILE A 159 -12.62 9.13 -5.11
CA ILE A 159 -12.34 9.82 -3.84
C ILE A 159 -13.10 11.14 -3.74
N TYR A 160 -13.08 11.94 -4.80
CA TYR A 160 -13.74 13.24 -4.78
C TYR A 160 -15.25 13.17 -5.04
N GLN A 161 -15.73 12.25 -5.88
CA GLN A 161 -17.17 12.05 -6.10
C GLN A 161 -17.90 11.49 -4.87
N SER A 162 -17.24 10.65 -4.05
CA SER A 162 -17.83 10.11 -2.82
C SER A 162 -17.90 11.12 -1.67
N SER A 163 -17.24 12.27 -1.80
CA SER A 163 -17.26 13.37 -0.82
C SER A 163 -18.44 14.32 -1.02
N THR A 164 -18.94 14.48 -2.25
CA THR A 164 -20.04 15.39 -2.58
C THR A 164 -21.44 14.86 -2.28
N GLU A 165 -21.59 13.56 -2.02
CA GLU A 165 -22.89 12.93 -1.71
C GLU A 165 -23.22 12.90 -0.21
N LYS A 166 -22.30 13.30 0.69
CA LYS A 166 -22.50 13.23 2.15
C LYS A 166 -22.92 14.53 2.84
N ASP A 167 -22.93 15.66 2.13
CA ASP A 167 -23.29 16.98 2.68
C ASP A 167 -24.71 17.44 2.26
N GLY A 168 -25.57 16.51 1.82
CA GLY A 168 -26.89 16.79 1.24
C GLY A 168 -28.06 16.08 1.91
N ASP A 169 -28.01 15.85 3.22
CA ASP A 169 -29.16 15.42 4.05
C ASP A 169 -29.28 16.29 5.31
#